data_AF-A0A7Z9QSX7-F1
#
_entry.id   AF-A0A7Z9QSX7-F1
#
_cell.length_a   1.000
_cell.length_b   1.000
_cell.length_c   1.000
_cell.angle_alpha   90.00
_cell.angle_beta   90.00
_cell.angle_gamma   90.00
#
_symmetry.space_group_name_H-M   'P 1'
#
loop_
_entity.id
_entity.type
_entity.pdbx_description
1 polymer ?
#
loop_
_entity_poly.entity_id
_entity_poly.type
_entity_poly.pdbx_seq_one_letter_code
_entity_poly.pdbx_strand_id
1 'polypeptide(L)'
;MSRVFHKADQLESRSDVIAESCLVSEKYVVFQDIILLHDGELKAYKLKADHVPTKLNLRDPTIEASAALSNTVLEWLRYSAAKGWFFEVHEVFPQMYIIHDFDRMKIGEHGWSPEVANLQSQIDSLDALFNTESEHLAQIVTDLQNAGAINQHVATVVGVETTARGLAVSGVQSNLDAEAGTRSSADNVLTQSVSDEVAARGVAVSGVQSNLDAEAGTRSSADNVLTQSVSDEVSARG
;
A
#
# COMPACT_ATOMS: atom_id res chain seq x y z
N MET A 1 24.24 -31.27 -53.06
CA MET A 1 23.77 -31.85 -54.33
C MET A 1 22.75 -30.91 -54.94
N SER A 2 23.13 -30.14 -55.95
CA SER A 2 22.24 -29.21 -56.66
C SER A 2 21.47 -30.02 -57.71
N ARG A 3 20.15 -30.12 -57.57
CA ARG A 3 19.30 -30.80 -58.54
C ARG A 3 19.14 -29.86 -59.74
N VAL A 4 19.75 -30.22 -60.87
CA VAL A 4 19.60 -29.49 -62.12
C VAL A 4 18.20 -29.78 -62.65
N PHE A 5 17.31 -28.78 -62.64
CA PHE A 5 16.00 -28.88 -63.25
C PHE A 5 16.16 -28.80 -64.77
N HIS A 6 15.77 -29.86 -65.48
CA HIS A 6 15.75 -29.87 -66.94
C HIS A 6 14.39 -29.37 -67.45
N LYS A 7 14.32 -28.96 -68.73
CA LYS A 7 13.09 -28.47 -69.38
C LYS A 7 11.90 -29.47 -69.35
N ALA A 8 12.17 -30.73 -68.99
CA ALA A 8 11.19 -31.80 -68.79
C ALA A 8 10.65 -31.89 -67.34
N ASP A 9 11.26 -31.20 -66.38
CA ASP A 9 10.81 -31.14 -64.97
C ASP A 9 9.77 -30.00 -64.74
N GLN A 10 9.44 -29.25 -65.79
CA GLN A 10 8.44 -28.20 -65.78
C GLN A 10 7.12 -28.77 -66.32
N LEU A 11 6.14 -28.99 -65.44
CA LEU A 11 4.80 -29.37 -65.86
C LEU A 11 4.03 -28.12 -66.28
N GLU A 12 4.01 -27.83 -67.58
CA GLU A 12 3.13 -26.80 -68.15
C GLU A 12 1.81 -27.44 -68.57
N SER A 13 0.78 -27.28 -67.72
CA SER A 13 -0.59 -27.73 -68.02
C SER A 13 -1.48 -26.54 -68.35
N ARG A 14 -2.35 -26.69 -69.35
CA ARG A 14 -3.43 -25.72 -69.66
C ARG A 14 -4.72 -26.00 -68.88
N SER A 15 -4.70 -27.01 -68.02
CA SER A 15 -5.84 -27.46 -67.21
C SER A 15 -5.39 -27.67 -65.77
N ASP A 16 -6.34 -27.68 -64.84
CA ASP A 16 -6.10 -27.89 -63.41
C ASP A 16 -5.27 -29.17 -63.17
N VAL A 17 -4.21 -29.05 -62.39
CA VAL A 17 -3.35 -30.18 -62.00
C VAL A 17 -3.72 -30.62 -60.60
N ILE A 18 -4.21 -31.86 -60.49
CA ILE A 18 -4.62 -32.46 -59.22
C ILE A 18 -3.53 -33.41 -58.74
N ALA A 19 -2.98 -33.13 -57.55
CA ALA A 19 -2.00 -33.98 -56.88
C ALA A 19 -2.52 -34.32 -55.48
N GLU A 20 -3.08 -35.53 -55.34
CA GLU A 20 -3.74 -36.01 -54.12
C GLU A 20 -4.82 -35.05 -53.61
N SER A 21 -4.53 -34.29 -52.55
CA SER A 21 -5.42 -33.30 -51.92
C SER A 21 -5.08 -31.84 -52.26
N CYS A 22 -4.13 -31.63 -53.18
CA CYS A 22 -3.73 -30.32 -53.66
C CYS A 22 -4.16 -30.14 -55.11
N LEU A 23 -4.59 -28.94 -55.46
CA LEU A 23 -4.95 -28.59 -56.84
C LEU A 23 -4.31 -27.26 -57.20
N VAL A 24 -3.61 -27.23 -58.33
CA VAL A 24 -3.07 -26.00 -58.91
C VAL A 24 -3.90 -25.68 -60.15
N SER A 25 -4.57 -24.52 -60.11
CA SER A 25 -5.35 -23.99 -61.23
C SER A 25 -4.74 -22.69 -61.73
N GLU A 26 -5.29 -22.14 -62.81
CA GLU A 26 -4.86 -20.85 -63.37
C GLU A 26 -4.86 -19.71 -62.34
N LYS A 27 -5.85 -19.69 -61.43
CA LYS A 27 -6.08 -18.55 -60.51
C LYS A 27 -5.86 -18.88 -59.03
N TYR A 28 -5.78 -20.15 -58.70
CA TYR A 28 -5.78 -20.62 -57.32
C TYR A 28 -4.78 -21.74 -57.10
N VAL A 29 -4.15 -21.73 -55.92
CA VAL A 29 -3.52 -22.91 -55.35
C VAL A 29 -4.41 -23.39 -54.21
N VAL A 30 -4.87 -24.63 -54.30
CA VAL A 30 -5.86 -25.21 -53.39
C VAL A 30 -5.20 -26.29 -52.56
N PHE A 31 -5.43 -26.24 -51.25
CA PHE A 31 -5.03 -27.26 -50.28
C PHE A 31 -6.25 -27.62 -49.45
N GLN A 32 -6.87 -28.78 -49.72
CA GLN A 32 -8.10 -29.22 -49.04
C GLN A 32 -9.24 -28.19 -49.16
N ASP A 33 -9.55 -27.49 -48.05
CA ASP A 33 -10.56 -26.45 -47.94
C ASP A 33 -10.00 -25.03 -48.01
N ILE A 34 -8.68 -24.89 -48.22
CA ILE A 34 -8.01 -23.60 -48.33
C ILE A 34 -7.69 -23.29 -49.77
N ILE A 35 -7.94 -22.05 -50.16
CA ILE A 35 -7.51 -21.47 -51.43
C ILE A 35 -6.52 -20.34 -51.16
N LEU A 36 -5.38 -20.39 -51.84
CA LEU A 36 -4.46 -19.28 -52.00
C LEU A 36 -4.75 -18.57 -53.31
N LEU A 37 -4.95 -17.26 -53.22
CA LEU A 37 -5.20 -16.36 -54.33
C LEU A 37 -4.14 -15.26 -54.31
N HIS A 38 -3.47 -15.05 -55.44
CA HIS A 38 -2.54 -13.93 -55.61
C HIS A 38 -3.15 -12.88 -56.55
N ASP A 39 -3.58 -11.76 -55.99
CA ASP A 39 -4.17 -10.62 -56.72
C ASP A 39 -3.61 -9.31 -56.13
N GLY A 40 -2.38 -8.97 -56.54
CA GLY A 40 -1.55 -7.91 -55.96
C GLY A 40 -0.86 -8.28 -54.64
N GLU A 41 -1.53 -9.03 -53.77
CA GLU A 41 -1.00 -9.62 -52.55
C GLU A 41 -1.46 -11.09 -52.43
N LEU A 42 -0.66 -11.92 -51.74
CA LEU A 42 -1.04 -13.31 -51.44
C LEU A 42 -2.11 -13.32 -50.34
N LYS A 43 -3.27 -13.90 -50.65
CA LYS A 43 -4.41 -14.04 -49.73
C LYS A 43 -4.74 -15.52 -49.57
N ALA A 44 -5.07 -15.92 -48.35
CA ALA A 44 -5.61 -17.25 -48.07
C ALA A 44 -7.07 -17.15 -47.65
N TYR A 45 -7.85 -18.13 -48.07
CA TYR A 45 -9.28 -18.21 -47.85
C TYR A 45 -9.64 -19.64 -47.45
N LYS A 46 -10.41 -19.81 -46.38
CA LYS A 46 -10.88 -21.12 -45.91
C LYS A 46 -12.36 -21.30 -46.25
N LEU A 47 -12.72 -22.44 -46.83
CA LEU A 47 -14.10 -22.73 -47.24
C LEU A 47 -14.99 -22.69 -46.00
N LYS A 48 -16.15 -22.04 -46.12
CA LYS A 48 -17.10 -21.97 -45.01
C LYS A 48 -17.63 -23.36 -44.69
N ALA A 49 -17.82 -23.64 -43.40
CA ALA A 49 -18.44 -24.88 -42.96
C ALA A 49 -19.89 -24.99 -43.49
N ASP A 50 -20.29 -26.20 -43.88
CA ASP A 50 -21.64 -26.51 -44.41
C ASP A 50 -22.07 -25.62 -45.58
N HIS A 51 -21.10 -25.15 -46.37
CA HIS A 51 -21.33 -24.19 -47.44
C HIS A 51 -21.51 -24.87 -48.80
N VAL A 52 -22.54 -24.45 -49.55
CA VAL A 52 -22.73 -24.80 -50.96
C VAL A 52 -22.17 -23.67 -51.82
N PRO A 53 -21.22 -23.93 -52.74
CA PRO A 53 -20.60 -22.90 -53.57
C PRO A 53 -21.66 -22.05 -54.27
N THR A 54 -21.52 -20.73 -54.20
CA THR A 54 -22.54 -19.77 -54.64
C THR A 54 -22.94 -20.02 -56.10
N LYS A 55 -21.98 -20.39 -56.97
CA LYS A 55 -22.28 -20.76 -58.36
C LYS A 55 -23.11 -22.02 -58.51
N LEU A 56 -22.86 -23.03 -57.68
CA LEU A 56 -23.63 -24.27 -57.70
C LEU A 56 -25.04 -24.02 -57.17
N ASN A 57 -25.17 -23.29 -56.07
CA ASN A 57 -26.47 -22.92 -55.50
C ASN A 57 -27.32 -22.07 -56.48
N LEU A 58 -26.70 -21.15 -57.23
CA LEU A 58 -27.39 -20.38 -58.26
C LEU A 58 -27.86 -21.24 -59.45
N ARG A 59 -27.16 -22.34 -59.73
CA ARG A 59 -27.50 -23.27 -60.82
C ARG A 59 -28.59 -24.24 -60.41
N ASP A 60 -28.50 -24.77 -59.19
CA ASP A 60 -29.47 -25.66 -58.60
C ASP A 60 -29.59 -25.35 -57.09
N PRO A 61 -30.65 -24.61 -56.69
CA PRO A 61 -30.87 -24.23 -55.30
C PRO A 61 -31.25 -25.40 -54.38
N THR A 62 -31.43 -26.61 -54.93
CA THR A 62 -31.79 -27.80 -54.15
C THR A 62 -30.56 -28.56 -53.64
N ILE A 63 -29.35 -28.13 -53.99
CA ILE A 63 -28.11 -28.72 -53.51
C ILE A 63 -27.97 -28.44 -52.01
N GLU A 64 -27.75 -29.48 -51.23
CA GLU A 64 -27.41 -29.38 -49.81
C GLU A 64 -25.94 -29.74 -49.59
N ALA A 65 -25.29 -28.99 -48.71
CA ALA A 65 -23.96 -29.34 -48.25
C ALA A 65 -24.04 -30.60 -47.39
N SER A 66 -23.34 -31.65 -47.79
CA SER A 66 -23.12 -32.85 -46.95
C SER A 66 -21.73 -32.80 -46.35
N ALA A 67 -21.49 -33.54 -45.27
CA ALA A 67 -20.15 -33.64 -44.68
C ALA A 67 -19.07 -34.12 -45.66
N ALA A 68 -19.42 -34.87 -46.71
CA ALA A 68 -18.45 -35.26 -47.74
C ALA A 68 -18.09 -34.10 -48.69
N LEU A 69 -19.04 -33.21 -48.98
CA LEU A 69 -18.89 -32.11 -49.92
C LEU A 69 -18.40 -30.82 -49.25
N SER A 70 -18.87 -30.51 -48.05
CA SER A 70 -18.53 -29.27 -47.33
C SER A 70 -17.07 -29.19 -46.85
N ASN A 71 -16.34 -30.31 -46.88
CA ASN A 71 -15.03 -30.42 -46.28
C ASN A 71 -13.85 -30.09 -47.19
N THR A 72 -14.00 -30.05 -48.52
CA THR A 72 -12.89 -29.66 -49.42
C THR A 72 -13.38 -29.03 -50.72
N VAL A 73 -12.55 -28.16 -51.29
CA VAL A 73 -12.77 -27.54 -52.61
C VAL A 73 -12.78 -28.59 -53.72
N LEU A 74 -11.94 -29.63 -53.59
CA LEU A 74 -11.80 -30.68 -54.58
C LEU A 74 -13.06 -31.55 -54.69
N GLU A 75 -13.74 -31.83 -53.58
CA GLU A 75 -14.99 -32.60 -53.59
C GLU A 75 -16.13 -31.83 -54.28
N TRP A 76 -16.19 -30.50 -54.10
CA TRP A 76 -17.13 -29.66 -54.85
C TRP A 76 -16.84 -29.64 -56.36
N LEU A 77 -15.56 -29.64 -56.76
CA LEU A 77 -15.18 -29.76 -58.18
C LEU A 77 -15.57 -31.13 -58.75
N ARG A 78 -15.30 -32.21 -58.02
CA ARG A 78 -15.69 -33.57 -58.44
C ARG A 78 -17.20 -33.69 -58.58
N TYR A 79 -17.95 -33.11 -57.65
CA TYR A 79 -19.40 -33.04 -57.70
C TYR A 79 -19.90 -32.32 -58.96
N SER A 80 -19.37 -31.13 -59.27
CA SER A 80 -19.78 -30.37 -60.46
C SER A 80 -19.41 -31.07 -61.76
N ALA A 81 -18.24 -31.71 -61.81
CA ALA A 81 -17.76 -32.45 -62.97
C ALA A 81 -18.60 -33.71 -63.22
N ALA A 82 -18.99 -34.44 -62.17
CA ALA A 82 -19.89 -35.60 -62.27
C ALA A 82 -21.28 -35.25 -62.82
N LYS A 83 -21.72 -33.99 -62.62
CA LYS A 83 -22.96 -33.44 -63.20
C LYS A 83 -22.78 -32.86 -64.61
N GLY A 84 -21.54 -32.78 -65.11
CA GLY A 84 -21.20 -32.18 -66.39
C GLY A 84 -21.39 -30.66 -66.44
N TRP A 85 -21.26 -29.97 -65.30
CA TRP A 85 -21.57 -28.54 -65.19
C TRP A 85 -20.36 -27.63 -65.28
N PHE A 86 -19.32 -27.95 -64.51
CA PHE A 86 -18.09 -27.17 -64.37
C PHE A 86 -16.93 -28.14 -64.16
N PHE A 87 -15.79 -27.85 -64.75
CA PHE A 87 -14.63 -28.75 -64.82
C PHE A 87 -13.37 -28.13 -64.22
N GLU A 88 -13.35 -26.83 -63.98
CA GLU A 88 -12.23 -26.12 -63.36
C GLU A 88 -12.66 -25.44 -62.05
N VAL A 89 -11.75 -25.36 -61.07
CA VAL A 89 -12.07 -24.83 -59.73
C VAL A 89 -12.59 -23.40 -59.80
N HIS A 90 -12.07 -22.59 -60.72
CA HIS A 90 -12.47 -21.20 -60.83
C HIS A 90 -13.84 -20.99 -61.50
N GLU A 91 -14.42 -22.04 -62.08
CA GLU A 91 -15.81 -22.03 -62.54
C GLU A 91 -16.78 -22.33 -61.39
N VAL A 92 -16.39 -23.23 -60.49
CA VAL A 92 -17.14 -23.59 -59.27
C VAL A 92 -17.04 -22.49 -58.22
N PHE A 93 -15.84 -21.93 -58.04
CA PHE A 93 -15.53 -20.86 -57.09
C PHE A 93 -14.92 -19.65 -57.81
N PRO A 94 -15.70 -18.90 -58.60
CA PRO A 94 -15.18 -17.72 -59.28
C PRO A 94 -14.84 -16.62 -58.29
N GLN A 95 -13.78 -15.87 -58.59
CA GLN A 95 -13.22 -14.85 -57.70
C GLN A 95 -14.26 -13.85 -57.16
N MET A 96 -15.26 -13.48 -57.97
CA MET A 96 -16.34 -12.57 -57.54
C MET A 96 -17.19 -13.10 -56.38
N TYR A 97 -17.21 -14.40 -56.14
CA TYR A 97 -17.89 -15.03 -55.02
C TYR A 97 -16.96 -15.57 -53.93
N ILE A 98 -15.65 -15.33 -54.00
CA ILE A 98 -14.68 -15.90 -53.04
C ILE A 98 -14.99 -15.53 -51.59
N ILE A 99 -15.46 -14.30 -51.33
CA ILE A 99 -15.84 -13.84 -49.98
C ILE A 99 -17.20 -14.38 -49.50
N HIS A 100 -18.05 -14.82 -50.44
CA HIS A 100 -19.31 -15.47 -50.14
C HIS A 100 -19.08 -16.93 -49.79
N ASP A 101 -18.14 -17.57 -50.47
CA ASP A 101 -17.84 -18.99 -50.31
C ASP A 101 -16.79 -19.30 -49.22
N PHE A 102 -15.89 -18.36 -48.93
CA PHE A 102 -14.75 -18.56 -48.02
C PHE A 102 -14.60 -17.41 -47.02
N ASP A 103 -14.01 -17.73 -45.87
CA ASP A 103 -13.54 -16.77 -44.88
C ASP A 103 -12.07 -16.39 -45.13
N ARG A 104 -11.77 -15.10 -45.15
CA ARG A 104 -10.39 -14.61 -45.33
C ARG A 104 -9.53 -14.99 -44.12
N MET A 105 -8.43 -15.69 -44.37
CA MET A 105 -7.41 -15.98 -43.38
C MET A 105 -6.36 -14.86 -43.35
N LYS A 106 -5.95 -14.48 -42.15
CA LYS A 106 -4.78 -13.62 -41.96
C LYS A 106 -3.53 -14.46 -42.20
N ILE A 107 -2.79 -14.16 -43.26
CA ILE A 107 -1.52 -14.79 -43.59
C ILE A 107 -0.45 -13.73 -43.82
N GLY A 108 0.77 -14.00 -43.34
CA GLY A 108 1.93 -13.14 -43.56
C GLY A 108 1.89 -11.80 -42.81
N GLU A 109 2.92 -10.99 -43.08
CA GLU A 109 3.22 -9.74 -42.39
C GLU A 109 2.04 -8.77 -42.33
N HIS A 110 1.38 -8.52 -43.46
CA HIS A 110 0.24 -7.58 -43.55
C HIS A 110 -1.00 -8.06 -42.78
N GLY A 111 -1.14 -9.36 -42.52
CA GLY A 111 -2.28 -9.94 -41.80
C GLY A 111 -2.19 -9.80 -40.28
N TRP A 112 -0.98 -9.91 -39.72
CA TRP A 112 -0.75 -9.89 -38.26
C TRP A 112 -0.02 -8.64 -37.76
N SER A 113 0.61 -7.87 -38.64
CA SER A 113 1.37 -6.66 -38.27
C SER A 113 0.61 -5.69 -37.36
N PRO A 114 -0.68 -5.36 -37.58
CA PRO A 114 -1.42 -4.46 -36.69
C PRO A 114 -1.60 -5.01 -35.26
N GLU A 115 -1.83 -6.32 -35.12
CA GLU A 115 -2.01 -6.95 -33.81
C GLU A 115 -0.69 -7.03 -33.05
N VAL A 116 0.39 -7.36 -33.75
CA VAL A 116 1.75 -7.36 -33.20
C VAL A 116 2.15 -5.95 -32.76
N ALA A 117 1.85 -4.92 -33.56
CA ALA A 117 2.12 -3.54 -33.21
C ALA A 117 1.32 -3.09 -31.98
N ASN A 118 0.05 -3.50 -31.86
CA ASN A 118 -0.76 -3.22 -30.68
C ASN A 118 -0.21 -3.91 -29.42
N LEU A 119 0.18 -5.18 -29.52
CA LEU A 119 0.81 -5.89 -28.41
C LEU A 119 2.13 -5.24 -28.00
N GLN A 120 2.93 -4.80 -28.96
CA GLN A 120 4.17 -4.07 -28.68
C GLN A 120 3.88 -2.77 -27.91
N SER A 121 2.88 -2.00 -28.34
CA SER A 121 2.48 -0.78 -27.62
C SER A 121 2.00 -1.06 -26.19
N GLN A 122 1.30 -2.19 -25.97
CA GLN A 122 0.88 -2.61 -24.63
C GLN A 122 2.08 -3.01 -23.77
N ILE A 123 3.05 -3.72 -24.33
CA ILE A 123 4.30 -4.08 -23.66
C ILE A 123 5.07 -2.81 -23.26
N ASP A 124 5.24 -1.87 -24.19
CA ASP A 124 5.95 -0.61 -23.92
C ASP A 124 5.27 0.19 -22.80
N SER A 125 3.93 0.16 -22.75
CA SER A 125 3.16 0.81 -21.69
C SER A 125 3.34 0.14 -20.33
N LEU A 126 3.40 -1.20 -20.29
CA LEU A 126 3.66 -1.97 -19.08
C LEU A 126 5.09 -1.72 -18.58
N ASP A 127 6.08 -1.70 -19.46
CA ASP A 127 7.47 -1.43 -19.09
C ASP A 127 7.63 -0.02 -18.50
N ALA A 128 6.97 0.99 -19.08
CA ALA A 128 6.93 2.33 -18.53
C ALA A 128 6.29 2.38 -17.13
N LEU A 129 5.20 1.64 -16.93
CA LEU A 129 4.54 1.53 -15.62
C LEU A 129 5.45 0.87 -14.60
N PHE A 130 6.08 -0.26 -14.92
CA PHE A 130 6.99 -0.97 -14.02
C PHE A 130 8.20 -0.14 -13.62
N ASN A 131 8.76 0.66 -14.55
CA ASN A 131 9.84 1.58 -14.23
C ASN A 131 9.38 2.64 -13.22
N THR A 132 8.20 3.23 -13.44
CA THR A 132 7.61 4.22 -12.52
C THR A 132 7.34 3.62 -11.14
N GLU A 133 6.81 2.39 -11.08
CA GLU A 133 6.56 1.68 -9.83
C GLU A 133 7.87 1.35 -9.10
N SER A 134 8.92 0.98 -9.82
CA SER A 134 10.24 0.74 -9.25
C SER A 134 10.81 1.98 -8.57
N GLU A 135 10.70 3.15 -9.22
CA GLU A 135 11.10 4.44 -8.64
C GLU A 135 10.27 4.80 -7.39
N HIS A 136 8.96 4.62 -7.45
CA HIS A 136 8.08 4.89 -6.31
C HIS A 136 8.39 3.97 -5.11
N LEU A 137 8.65 2.69 -5.37
CA LEU A 137 9.07 1.74 -4.34
C LEU A 137 10.41 2.13 -3.70
N ALA A 138 11.38 2.58 -4.50
CA ALA A 138 12.66 3.07 -3.99
C ALA A 138 12.48 4.30 -3.09
N GLN A 139 11.56 5.21 -3.45
CA GLN A 139 11.20 6.36 -2.62
C GLN A 139 10.53 5.94 -1.30
N ILE A 140 9.56 5.04 -1.35
CA ILE A 140 8.89 4.51 -0.15
C ILE A 140 9.89 3.85 0.80
N VAL A 141 10.84 3.07 0.28
CA VAL A 141 11.90 2.46 1.09
C VAL A 141 12.74 3.52 1.79
N THR A 142 13.10 4.59 1.09
CA THR A 142 13.87 5.72 1.66
C THR A 142 13.07 6.43 2.76
N ASP A 143 11.80 6.69 2.54
CA ASP A 143 10.93 7.35 3.51
C ASP A 143 10.74 6.50 4.78
N LEU A 144 10.58 5.19 4.64
CA LEU A 144 10.50 4.25 5.76
C LEU A 144 11.80 4.20 6.58
N GLN A 145 12.96 4.22 5.92
CA GLN A 145 14.26 4.28 6.59
C GLN A 145 14.42 5.58 7.39
N ASN A 146 14.05 6.71 6.80
CA ASN A 146 14.07 8.02 7.46
C ASN A 146 13.13 8.07 8.68
N ALA A 147 11.90 7.57 8.53
CA ALA A 147 10.95 7.46 9.64
C ALA A 147 11.49 6.55 10.76
N GLY A 148 12.13 5.44 10.40
CA GLY A 148 12.80 4.55 11.35
C GLY A 148 13.93 5.23 12.13
N ALA A 149 14.73 6.08 11.47
CA ALA A 149 15.79 6.84 12.12
C ALA A 149 15.22 7.91 13.08
N ILE A 150 14.16 8.62 12.67
CA ILE A 150 13.47 9.61 13.52
C ILE A 150 12.90 8.93 14.78
N ASN A 151 12.23 7.79 14.63
CA ASN A 151 11.66 7.06 15.77
C ASN A 151 12.73 6.61 16.77
N GLN A 152 13.88 6.14 16.28
CA GLN A 152 15.01 5.78 17.15
C GLN A 152 15.60 6.99 17.88
N HIS A 153 15.72 8.13 17.20
CA HIS A 153 16.19 9.37 17.81
C HIS A 153 15.24 9.84 18.92
N VAL A 154 13.93 9.87 18.64
CA VAL A 154 12.91 10.25 19.62
C VAL A 154 12.94 9.31 20.82
N ALA A 155 13.00 7.99 20.61
CA ALA A 155 13.10 7.02 21.71
C ALA A 155 14.34 7.27 22.59
N THR A 156 15.48 7.59 21.98
CA THR A 156 16.73 7.91 22.69
C THR A 156 16.58 9.19 23.52
N VAL A 157 16.09 10.28 22.92
CA VAL A 157 15.91 11.56 23.60
C VAL A 157 14.92 11.45 24.77
N VAL A 158 13.80 10.77 24.56
CA VAL A 158 12.79 10.54 25.61
C VAL A 158 13.36 9.70 26.74
N GLY A 159 14.15 8.66 26.43
CA GLY A 159 14.83 7.84 27.44
C GLY A 159 15.78 8.67 28.30
N VAL A 160 16.63 9.47 27.68
CA VAL A 160 17.57 10.36 28.38
C VAL A 160 16.83 11.37 29.26
N GLU A 161 15.80 12.05 28.74
CA GLU A 161 15.02 13.03 29.48
C GLU A 161 14.28 12.39 30.66
N THR A 162 13.73 11.18 30.48
CA THR A 162 13.07 10.43 31.55
C THR A 162 14.02 10.14 32.69
N THR A 163 15.25 9.68 32.38
CA THR A 163 16.29 9.45 33.39
C THR A 163 16.70 10.77 34.08
N ALA A 164 16.94 11.83 33.31
CA ALA A 164 17.34 13.12 33.86
C ALA A 164 16.28 13.70 34.80
N ARG A 165 14.99 13.64 34.42
CA ARG A 165 13.88 14.06 35.28
C ARG A 165 13.74 13.19 36.51
N GLY A 166 13.92 11.88 36.39
CA GLY A 166 13.91 10.96 37.54
C GLY A 166 14.95 11.35 38.59
N LEU A 167 16.19 11.60 38.16
CA LEU A 167 17.27 12.05 39.05
C LEU A 167 16.99 13.42 39.68
N ALA A 168 16.48 14.38 38.89
CA ALA A 168 16.15 15.70 39.40
C ALA A 168 15.04 15.65 40.46
N VAL A 169 13.99 14.87 40.22
CA VAL A 169 12.88 14.68 41.17
C VAL A 169 13.39 14.02 42.45
N SER A 170 14.19 12.96 42.35
CA SER A 170 14.78 12.32 43.54
C SER A 170 15.67 13.28 44.34
N GLY A 171 16.47 14.11 43.66
CA GLY A 171 17.31 15.11 44.30
C GLY A 171 16.50 16.18 45.05
N VAL A 172 15.44 16.70 44.44
CA VAL A 172 14.53 17.66 45.08
C VAL A 172 13.84 17.03 46.30
N GLN A 173 13.36 15.79 46.17
CA GLN A 173 12.72 15.09 47.28
C GLN A 173 13.66 14.91 48.47
N SER A 174 14.91 14.49 48.23
CA SER A 174 15.91 14.34 49.29
C SER A 174 16.22 15.66 49.99
N ASN A 175 16.29 16.77 49.25
CA ASN A 175 16.51 18.09 49.84
C ASN A 175 15.32 18.54 50.69
N LEU A 176 14.08 18.29 50.24
CA LEU A 176 12.87 18.60 50.99
C LEU A 176 12.79 17.79 52.28
N ASP A 177 13.09 16.49 52.23
CA ASP A 177 13.08 15.63 53.41
C ASP A 177 14.14 16.08 54.44
N ALA A 178 15.33 16.49 53.98
CA ALA A 178 16.39 17.01 54.83
C ALA A 178 16.02 18.36 55.49
N GLU A 179 15.42 19.28 54.73
CA GLU A 179 14.94 20.56 55.26
C GLU A 179 13.80 20.35 56.26
N ALA A 180 12.85 19.47 55.97
CA ALA A 180 11.77 19.13 56.88
C ALA A 180 12.30 18.58 58.21
N GLY A 181 13.30 17.69 58.17
CA GLY A 181 13.98 17.18 59.37
C GLY A 181 14.71 18.28 60.15
N THR A 182 15.38 19.18 59.44
CA THR A 182 16.09 20.33 60.05
C THR A 182 15.13 21.29 60.73
N ARG A 183 14.02 21.64 60.07
CA ARG A 183 12.97 22.51 60.61
C ARG A 183 12.27 21.89 61.81
N SER A 184 11.90 20.61 61.73
CA SER A 184 11.28 19.90 62.87
C SER A 184 12.21 19.89 64.09
N SER A 185 13.51 19.68 63.89
CA SER A 185 14.50 19.73 64.97
C SER A 185 14.63 21.13 65.59
N ALA A 186 14.66 22.17 64.75
CA ALA A 186 14.70 23.56 65.21
C ALA A 186 13.44 23.96 65.99
N ASP A 187 12.26 23.55 65.51
CA ASP A 187 10.98 23.81 66.15
C ASP A 187 10.89 23.13 67.54
N ASN A 188 11.42 21.92 67.66
CA ASN A 188 11.53 21.23 68.96
C ASN A 188 12.44 21.99 69.94
N VAL A 189 13.60 22.48 69.46
CA VAL A 189 14.53 23.28 70.30
C VAL A 189 13.90 24.59 70.74
N LEU A 190 13.21 25.30 69.83
CA LEU A 190 12.51 26.54 70.15
C LEU A 190 11.38 26.28 71.16
N THR A 191 10.59 25.22 70.97
CA THR A 191 9.51 24.84 71.88
C THR A 191 10.04 24.55 73.29
N GLN A 192 11.15 23.81 73.40
CA GLN A 192 11.79 23.55 74.68
C GLN A 192 12.33 24.84 75.32
N SER A 193 13.03 25.67 74.55
CA SER A 193 13.60 26.94 75.04
C SER A 193 12.51 27.89 75.57
N VAL A 194 11.38 27.98 74.87
CA VAL A 194 10.22 28.77 75.32
C VAL A 194 9.64 28.18 76.60
N SER A 195 9.51 26.86 76.68
CA SER A 195 8.97 26.18 77.88
C SER A 195 9.87 26.41 79.11
N ASP A 196 11.19 26.34 78.92
CA ASP A 196 12.18 26.59 79.97
C ASP A 196 12.15 28.05 80.45
N GLU A 197 12.06 29.02 79.53
CA GLU A 197 11.94 30.45 79.88
C GLU A 197 10.63 30.74 80.63
N VAL A 198 9.52 30.14 80.19
CA VAL A 198 8.22 30.27 80.90
C VAL A 198 8.34 29.73 82.33
N ALA A 199 8.98 28.57 82.52
CA ALA A 199 9.20 28.01 83.85
C ALA A 199 10.11 28.90 84.71
N ALA A 200 11.23 29.38 84.16
CA ALA A 200 12.16 30.27 84.86
C ALA A 200 11.49 31.59 85.26
N ARG A 201 10.69 32.19 84.36
CA ARG A 201 9.89 33.39 84.65
C ARG A 201 8.84 33.13 85.71
N GLY A 202 8.16 31.99 85.68
CA GLY A 202 7.19 31.60 86.70
C GLY A 202 7.81 31.54 88.10
N VAL A 203 9.00 30.96 88.23
CA VAL A 203 9.76 30.92 89.49
C VAL A 203 10.16 32.32 89.94
N ALA A 204 10.69 33.15 89.04
CA ALA A 204 11.11 34.51 89.36
C ALA A 204 9.94 35.39 89.82
N VAL A 205 8.80 35.32 89.12
CA VAL A 205 7.57 36.05 89.48
C VAL A 205 7.08 35.61 90.86
N SER A 206 7.05 34.30 91.13
CA SER A 206 6.63 33.77 92.45
C SER A 206 7.56 34.23 93.57
N GLY A 207 8.87 34.31 93.31
CA GLY A 207 9.85 34.84 94.26
C GLY A 207 9.65 36.33 94.55
N VAL A 208 9.44 37.15 93.51
CA VAL A 208 9.15 38.59 93.68
C VAL A 208 7.84 38.79 94.45
N GLN A 209 6.79 38.02 94.14
CA GLN A 209 5.52 38.10 94.85
C GLN A 209 5.67 37.77 96.33
N SER A 210 6.40 36.69 96.66
CA SER A 210 6.66 36.29 98.05
C SER A 210 7.41 37.38 98.83
N ASN A 211 8.39 38.03 98.20
CA ASN A 211 9.13 39.14 98.81
C ASN A 211 8.24 40.37 99.04
N LEU A 212 7.36 40.70 98.07
CA LEU A 212 6.40 41.79 98.21
C LEU A 212 5.40 41.53 99.34
N ASP A 213 4.87 40.30 99.43
CA ASP A 213 3.94 39.91 100.50
C ASP A 213 4.61 39.99 101.88
N ALA A 214 5.88 39.57 101.98
CA ALA A 214 6.66 39.68 103.22
C ALA A 214 6.94 41.14 103.64
N GLU A 215 7.31 42.00 102.69
CA GLU A 215 7.52 43.44 102.95
C GLU A 215 6.20 44.11 103.35
N ALA A 216 5.10 43.80 102.66
CA ALA A 216 3.78 44.32 103.01
C ALA A 216 3.37 43.93 104.43
N GLY A 217 3.61 42.67 104.83
CA GLY A 217 3.40 42.19 106.19
C GLY A 217 4.27 42.91 107.23
N THR A 218 5.55 43.15 106.90
CA THR A 218 6.50 43.88 107.75
C THR A 218 6.08 45.34 107.94
N ARG A 219 5.70 46.04 106.86
CA ARG A 219 5.21 47.43 106.94
C ARG A 219 3.91 47.55 107.72
N SER A 220 2.95 46.67 107.47
CA SER A 220 1.69 46.65 108.23
C SER A 220 1.94 46.50 109.74
N SER A 221 2.89 45.63 110.12
CA SER A 221 3.29 45.45 111.52
C SER A 221 3.95 46.71 112.10
N ALA A 222 4.84 47.35 111.35
CA ALA A 222 5.49 48.60 111.77
C ALA A 222 4.48 49.76 111.91
N ASP A 223 3.55 49.88 110.96
CA ASP A 223 2.48 50.89 110.98
C ASP A 223 1.57 50.71 112.20
N ASN A 224 1.26 49.47 112.59
CA ASN A 224 0.52 49.17 113.82
C ASN A 224 1.29 49.60 115.09
N VAL A 225 2.59 49.31 115.17
CA VAL A 225 3.43 49.73 116.30
C VAL A 225 3.52 51.25 116.40
N LEU A 226 3.71 51.94 115.26
CA LEU A 226 3.75 53.39 115.22
C LEU A 226 2.41 53.99 115.65
N THR A 227 1.29 53.44 115.15
CA THR A 227 -0.06 53.87 115.51
C THR A 227 -0.32 53.72 117.01
N GLN A 228 0.09 52.60 117.60
CA GLN A 228 0.00 52.38 119.04
C GLN A 228 0.85 53.39 119.81
N SER A 229 2.12 53.57 119.42
CA SER A 229 3.04 54.50 120.08
C SER A 229 2.52 55.95 120.07
N VAL A 230 1.96 56.38 118.94
CA VAL A 230 1.31 57.69 118.83
C VAL A 230 0.08 57.79 119.72
N SER A 231 -0.73 56.73 119.79
CA SER A 231 -1.94 56.71 120.64
C SER A 231 -1.60 56.78 122.14
N ASP A 232 -0.53 56.10 122.55
CA ASP A 232 0.00 56.13 123.91
C ASP A 232 0.51 57.52 124.27
N GLU A 233 1.30 58.15 123.40
CA GLU A 233 1.81 59.51 123.59
C GLU A 233 0.69 60.55 123.69
N VAL A 234 -0.32 60.46 122.83
CA VAL A 234 -1.50 61.35 122.89
C VAL A 234 -2.22 61.20 124.23
N SER A 235 -2.34 59.96 124.72
CA SER A 235 -2.96 59.66 126.02
C SER A 235 -2.12 60.16 127.20
N ALA A 236 -0.79 60.19 127.09
CA ALA A 236 0.11 60.72 128.13
C ALA A 236 0.11 62.26 128.23
N ARG A 237 -0.24 62.97 127.14
CA ARG A 237 -0.26 64.44 127.08
C ARG A 237 -1.62 65.08 127.39
N GLY A 238 -2.70 64.30 127.39
CA GLY A 238 -4.07 64.74 127.73
C GLY A 238 -4.39 64.55 129.19
#